data_AF-A0A973TE68-F1
#
_entry.id   AF-A0A973TE68-F1
#
_cell.length_a   1.000
_cell.length_b   1.000
_cell.length_c   1.000
_cell.angle_alpha   90.00
_cell.angle_beta   90.00
_cell.angle_gamma   90.00
#
_symmetry.space_group_name_H-M   'P 1'
#
loop_
_entity.id
_entity.type
_entity.pdbx_description
1 polymer ?
#
loop_
_entity_poly.entity_id
_entity_poly.type
_entity_poly.pdbx_seq_one_letter_code
_entity_poly.pdbx_strand_id
1 'polypeptide(L)'
;IDAALAGLARGALAPALWNNGPRWWLVELADAASVRAMRPNLAAIAALTTATGAVGLAVYGRAPAGADHQLAVRAYCPADNIPEDPVTGSANACIAAQLAQAGALPGAGGRYIASQGREIGRDGSLEIAVDADGEVWIGGATQLVIDGSLAWSNA
;
A
#
# COMPACT_ATOMS: atom_id res chain seq x y z
N ILE A 1 4.30 17.58 2.80
CA ILE A 1 3.70 16.30 3.28
C ILE A 1 2.78 16.54 4.48
N ASP A 2 3.10 17.47 5.37
CA ASP A 2 2.32 17.75 6.60
C ASP A 2 0.82 17.96 6.36
N ALA A 3 0.44 18.71 5.33
CA ALA A 3 -0.98 18.92 4.99
C ALA A 3 -1.73 17.62 4.64
N ALA A 4 -1.04 16.64 4.03
CA ALA A 4 -1.62 15.34 3.70
C ALA A 4 -1.75 14.43 4.94
N LEU A 5 -0.96 14.70 6.00
CA LEU A 5 -0.89 13.88 7.20
C LEU A 5 -1.48 14.56 8.45
N ALA A 6 -2.07 15.73 8.30
CA ALA A 6 -2.56 16.54 9.40
C ALA A 6 -3.57 15.77 10.26
N GLY A 7 -3.32 15.70 11.57
CA GLY A 7 -4.20 15.02 12.53
C GLY A 7 -4.09 13.49 12.57
N LEU A 8 -3.19 12.88 11.79
CA LEU A 8 -2.99 11.43 11.82
C LEU A 8 -1.97 11.02 12.89
N ALA A 9 -2.32 10.00 13.67
CA ALA A 9 -1.38 9.36 14.58
C ALA A 9 -0.39 8.51 13.77
N ARG A 10 0.90 8.85 13.85
CA ARG A 10 1.97 8.20 13.08
C ARG A 10 2.57 7.02 13.84
N GLY A 11 3.08 6.05 13.08
CA GLY A 11 3.88 4.92 13.58
C GLY A 11 5.33 5.31 13.87
N ALA A 12 6.18 4.29 13.97
CA ALA A 12 7.58 4.45 14.35
C ALA A 12 8.45 4.97 13.19
N LEU A 13 8.15 4.53 11.96
CA LEU A 13 8.89 4.92 10.78
C LEU A 13 8.46 6.29 10.27
N ALA A 14 9.45 7.15 10.00
CA ALA A 14 9.19 8.45 9.41
C ALA A 14 8.63 8.30 7.99
N PRO A 15 7.75 9.21 7.55
CA PRO A 15 7.32 9.25 6.15
C PRO A 15 8.51 9.33 5.21
N ALA A 16 8.53 8.48 4.19
CA ALA A 16 9.65 8.39 3.24
C ALA A 16 9.16 8.17 1.82
N LEU A 17 9.91 8.70 0.85
CA LEU A 17 9.66 8.48 -0.57
C LEU A 17 10.51 7.31 -1.06
N TRP A 18 9.85 6.23 -1.51
CA TRP A 18 10.48 5.00 -2.00
C TRP A 18 10.25 4.81 -3.49
N ASN A 19 11.15 4.08 -4.15
CA ASN A 19 11.09 3.84 -5.59
C ASN A 19 11.45 2.38 -5.92
N ASN A 20 10.52 1.66 -6.53
CA ASN A 20 10.72 0.32 -7.09
C ASN A 20 10.27 0.26 -8.57
N GLY A 21 10.37 1.39 -9.27
CA GLY A 21 9.73 1.64 -10.56
C GLY A 21 8.80 2.84 -10.42
N PRO A 22 7.60 2.66 -9.84
CA PRO A 22 6.79 3.77 -9.35
C PRO A 22 7.33 4.34 -8.03
N ARG A 23 7.21 5.65 -7.86
CA ARG A 23 7.60 6.38 -6.64
C ARG A 23 6.42 6.49 -5.68
N TRP A 24 6.56 6.02 -4.45
CA TRP A 24 5.51 6.02 -3.44
C TRP A 24 5.93 6.76 -2.19
N TRP A 25 5.07 7.67 -1.70
CA TRP A 25 5.17 8.12 -0.32
C TRP A 25 4.66 7.02 0.60
N LEU A 26 5.50 6.55 1.51
CA LEU A 26 5.16 5.53 2.50
C LEU A 26 4.97 6.19 3.85
N VAL A 27 3.88 5.86 4.53
CA VAL A 27 3.53 6.44 5.83
C VAL A 27 3.00 5.35 6.76
N GLU A 28 3.77 5.06 7.82
CA GLU A 28 3.27 4.22 8.91
C GLU A 28 2.32 5.04 9.79
N LEU A 29 1.09 4.54 9.99
CA LEU A 29 0.16 5.05 10.99
C LEU A 29 0.24 4.19 12.27
N ALA A 30 -0.31 4.72 13.36
CA ALA A 30 -0.18 4.11 14.69
C ALA A 30 -0.60 2.62 14.72
N ASP A 31 -1.66 2.27 14.01
CA ASP A 31 -2.18 0.91 13.90
C ASP A 31 -3.07 0.73 12.67
N ALA A 32 -3.50 -0.51 12.43
CA ALA A 32 -4.46 -0.84 11.38
C ALA A 32 -5.78 -0.08 11.55
N ALA A 33 -6.27 0.15 12.78
CA ALA A 33 -7.52 0.87 13.00
C ALA A 33 -7.43 2.32 12.47
N SER A 34 -6.29 2.98 12.67
CA SER A 34 -5.99 4.33 12.17
C SER A 34 -5.95 4.37 10.64
N VAL A 35 -5.38 3.35 9.98
CA VAL A 35 -5.43 3.21 8.51
C VAL A 35 -6.85 3.10 8.01
N ARG A 36 -7.63 2.21 8.62
CA ARG A 36 -9.02 1.93 8.20
C ARG A 36 -9.93 3.15 8.42
N ALA A 37 -9.70 3.91 9.49
CA ALA A 37 -10.47 5.10 9.82
C ALA A 37 -10.04 6.36 9.05
N MET A 38 -8.91 6.34 8.34
CA MET A 38 -8.36 7.51 7.68
C MET A 38 -9.36 8.13 6.68
N ARG A 39 -9.58 9.45 6.79
CA ARG A 39 -10.27 10.25 5.77
C ARG A 39 -9.24 11.10 5.04
N PRO A 40 -8.84 10.74 3.81
CA PRO A 40 -7.74 11.40 3.13
C PRO A 40 -8.10 12.82 2.67
N ASN A 41 -7.18 13.77 2.85
CA ASN A 41 -7.23 15.02 2.11
C ASN A 41 -6.66 14.80 0.70
N LEU A 42 -7.52 14.37 -0.22
CA LEU A 42 -7.11 14.00 -1.59
C LEU A 42 -6.45 15.15 -2.35
N ALA A 43 -6.89 16.39 -2.14
CA ALA A 43 -6.27 17.56 -2.76
C ALA A 43 -4.84 17.78 -2.27
N ALA A 44 -4.60 17.65 -0.96
CA ALA A 44 -3.24 17.74 -0.39
C ALA A 44 -2.34 16.58 -0.85
N ILE A 45 -2.89 15.37 -0.98
CA ILE A 45 -2.16 14.21 -1.49
C ILE A 45 -1.80 14.41 -2.97
N ALA A 46 -2.73 14.89 -3.80
CA ALA A 46 -2.48 15.20 -5.22
C ALA A 46 -1.39 16.27 -5.36
N ALA A 47 -1.46 17.35 -4.58
CA ALA A 47 -0.43 18.39 -4.60
C ALA A 47 0.95 17.84 -4.21
N LEU A 48 1.02 17.01 -3.16
CA LEU A 48 2.27 16.37 -2.72
C LEU A 48 2.87 15.44 -3.79
N THR A 49 2.04 14.58 -4.37
CA THR A 49 2.47 13.54 -5.31
C THR A 49 2.93 14.16 -6.63
N THR A 50 2.19 15.12 -7.17
CA THR A 50 2.62 15.93 -8.32
C THR A 50 3.94 16.65 -8.06
N ALA A 51 4.09 17.32 -6.92
CA ALA A 51 5.31 18.07 -6.59
C ALA A 51 6.55 17.18 -6.41
N THR A 52 6.37 15.90 -6.06
CA THR A 52 7.47 14.96 -5.77
C THR A 52 7.69 13.91 -6.86
N GLY A 53 6.87 13.94 -7.92
CA GLY A 53 6.84 12.92 -8.96
C GLY A 53 6.49 11.53 -8.42
N ALA A 54 5.73 11.46 -7.34
CA ALA A 54 5.23 10.21 -6.78
C ALA A 54 3.91 9.83 -7.49
N VAL A 55 3.69 8.54 -7.72
CA VAL A 55 2.40 8.05 -8.25
C VAL A 55 1.29 8.15 -7.19
N GLY A 56 1.66 8.05 -5.91
CA GLY A 56 0.68 8.06 -4.83
C GLY A 56 1.29 8.12 -3.44
N LEU A 57 0.38 8.12 -2.45
CA LEU A 57 0.69 7.99 -1.03
C LEU A 57 0.07 6.68 -0.52
N ALA A 58 0.91 5.80 -0.02
CA ALA A 58 0.52 4.57 0.64
C ALA A 58 0.64 4.73 2.16
N VAL A 59 -0.46 4.48 2.87
CA VAL A 59 -0.47 4.38 4.33
C VAL A 59 -0.53 2.92 4.73
N TYR A 60 0.14 2.57 5.83
CA TYR A 60 0.07 1.23 6.40
C TYR A 60 0.11 1.27 7.93
N GLY A 61 -0.41 0.22 8.56
CA GLY A 61 -0.52 0.15 10.00
C GLY A 61 -0.62 -1.29 10.47
N ARG A 62 -0.05 -1.57 11.64
CA ARG A 62 0.05 -2.93 12.19
C ARG A 62 -1.29 -3.41 12.72
N ALA A 63 -1.67 -4.62 12.37
CA ALA A 63 -2.84 -5.29 12.89
C ALA A 63 -2.55 -5.88 14.29
N PRO A 64 -3.59 -6.07 15.13
CA PRO A 64 -3.42 -6.73 16.42
C PRO A 64 -2.98 -8.19 16.25
N ALA A 65 -2.33 -8.74 17.28
CA ALA A 65 -1.95 -10.15 17.30
C ALA A 65 -3.17 -11.06 17.12
N GLY A 66 -3.03 -12.09 16.29
CA GLY A 66 -4.11 -13.04 15.97
C GLY A 66 -5.03 -12.62 14.81
N ALA A 67 -4.83 -11.43 14.21
CA ALA A 67 -5.50 -11.08 12.96
C ALA A 67 -5.04 -11.97 11.78
N ASP A 68 -5.92 -12.09 10.78
CA ASP A 68 -5.67 -12.80 9.50
C ASP A 68 -4.63 -12.11 8.61
N HIS A 69 -4.28 -10.86 8.93
CA HIS A 69 -3.24 -10.06 8.27
C HIS A 69 -2.37 -9.38 9.31
N GLN A 70 -1.14 -9.00 8.93
CA GLN A 70 -0.23 -8.27 9.80
C GLN A 70 -0.25 -6.76 9.52
N LEU A 71 -0.55 -6.34 8.30
CA LEU A 71 -0.66 -4.93 7.93
C LEU A 71 -2.01 -4.66 7.27
N ALA A 72 -2.66 -3.55 7.64
CA ALA A 72 -3.67 -2.92 6.81
C ALA A 72 -2.99 -1.83 5.98
N VAL A 73 -3.32 -1.76 4.69
CA VAL A 73 -2.72 -0.84 3.72
C VAL A 73 -3.83 -0.11 2.98
N ARG A 74 -3.59 1.16 2.63
CA ARG A 74 -4.41 1.93 1.68
C ARG A 74 -3.51 2.76 0.78
N ALA A 75 -3.85 2.87 -0.50
CA ALA A 75 -3.05 3.57 -1.51
C ALA A 75 -3.89 4.62 -2.24
N TYR A 76 -3.46 5.88 -2.17
CA TYR A 76 -4.17 7.02 -2.76
C TYR A 76 -3.36 7.58 -3.93
N CYS A 77 -3.97 7.61 -5.12
CA CYS A 77 -3.36 8.13 -6.36
C CYS A 77 -4.20 9.24 -7.01
N PRO A 78 -4.65 10.27 -6.27
CA PRO A 78 -5.63 11.24 -6.78
C PRO A 78 -5.11 12.09 -7.94
N ALA A 79 -3.79 12.22 -8.13
CA ALA A 79 -3.19 12.90 -9.29
C ALA A 79 -3.48 12.15 -10.62
N ASP A 80 -3.71 10.84 -10.55
CA ASP A 80 -4.05 9.98 -11.68
C ASP A 80 -5.58 9.79 -11.83
N ASN A 81 -6.38 10.63 -11.16
CA ASN A 81 -7.84 10.49 -11.05
C ASN A 81 -8.30 9.17 -10.42
N ILE A 82 -7.45 8.54 -9.61
CA ILE A 82 -7.78 7.35 -8.81
C ILE A 82 -7.80 7.78 -7.34
N PRO A 83 -8.97 8.05 -6.73
CA PRO A 83 -9.05 8.48 -5.34
C PRO A 83 -8.36 7.50 -4.39
N GLU A 84 -8.57 6.20 -4.61
CA GLU A 84 -7.96 5.10 -3.88
C GLU A 84 -7.89 3.86 -4.77
N ASP A 85 -6.72 3.23 -4.84
CA ASP A 85 -6.48 1.99 -5.58
C ASP A 85 -6.78 0.77 -4.67
N PRO A 86 -7.65 -0.17 -5.09
CA PRO A 86 -8.10 -1.26 -4.22
C PRO A 86 -7.03 -2.25 -3.79
N VAL A 87 -6.06 -2.58 -4.65
CA VAL A 87 -4.99 -3.56 -4.34
C VAL A 87 -3.75 -3.18 -5.13
N THR A 88 -2.68 -2.76 -4.44
CA THR A 88 -1.53 -2.13 -5.08
C THR A 88 -0.24 -2.88 -4.77
N GLY A 89 0.14 -3.81 -5.66
CA GLY A 89 1.35 -4.63 -5.47
C GLY A 89 2.63 -3.80 -5.33
N SER A 90 2.79 -2.74 -6.14
CA SER A 90 3.99 -1.89 -6.10
C SER A 90 4.15 -1.12 -4.78
N ALA A 91 3.04 -0.64 -4.20
CA ALA A 91 3.06 0.06 -2.91
C ALA A 91 3.42 -0.92 -1.78
N ASN A 92 2.81 -2.11 -1.77
CA ASN A 92 3.12 -3.17 -0.81
C ASN A 92 4.58 -3.62 -0.91
N ALA A 93 5.15 -3.70 -2.12
CA ALA A 93 6.56 -4.02 -2.30
C ALA A 93 7.49 -2.94 -1.72
N CYS A 94 7.19 -1.66 -1.94
CA CYS A 94 7.93 -0.56 -1.31
C CYS A 94 7.83 -0.61 0.24
N ILE A 95 6.65 -0.90 0.79
CA ILE A 95 6.45 -1.06 2.24
C ILE A 95 7.28 -2.22 2.79
N ALA A 96 7.27 -3.37 2.12
CA ALA A 96 8.06 -4.53 2.51
C ALA A 96 9.56 -4.22 2.52
N ALA A 97 10.06 -3.55 1.48
CA ALA A 97 11.46 -3.13 1.39
C ALA A 97 11.84 -2.16 2.51
N GLN A 98 10.98 -1.17 2.80
CA GLN A 98 11.20 -0.23 3.92
C GLN A 98 11.26 -0.94 5.27
N LEU A 99 10.32 -1.85 5.52
CA LEU A 99 10.27 -2.61 6.77
C LEU A 99 11.46 -3.57 6.89
N ALA A 100 11.89 -4.19 5.80
CA ALA A 100 13.09 -5.03 5.77
C ALA A 100 14.34 -4.22 6.11
N GLN A 101 14.54 -3.07 5.46
CA GLN A 101 15.66 -2.18 5.73
C GLN A 101 15.68 -1.69 7.19
N ALA A 102 14.50 -1.46 7.78
CA ALA A 102 14.35 -1.03 9.16
C ALA A 102 14.44 -2.19 10.19
N GLY A 103 14.60 -3.44 9.77
CA GLY A 103 14.56 -4.60 10.66
C GLY A 103 13.20 -4.79 11.36
N ALA A 104 12.12 -4.32 10.72
CA ALA A 104 10.80 -4.17 11.31
C ALA A 104 9.71 -4.99 10.59
N LEU A 105 10.11 -5.95 9.74
CA LEU A 105 9.17 -6.85 9.07
C LEU A 105 8.26 -7.54 10.09
N PRO A 106 6.95 -7.53 9.88
CA PRO A 106 6.04 -8.30 10.70
C PRO A 106 6.07 -9.78 10.31
N GLY A 107 5.41 -10.62 11.11
CA GLY A 107 5.33 -12.05 10.86
C GLY A 107 6.62 -12.78 11.20
N ALA A 108 6.85 -13.92 10.55
CA ALA A 108 7.98 -14.80 10.82
C ALA A 108 8.63 -15.27 9.51
N GLY A 109 9.95 -15.48 9.54
CA GLY A 109 10.70 -15.98 8.38
C GLY A 109 10.61 -15.08 7.14
N GLY A 110 10.48 -13.76 7.34
CA GLY A 110 10.37 -12.78 6.25
C GLY A 110 9.01 -12.76 5.55
N ARG A 111 7.97 -13.40 6.11
CA ARG A 111 6.65 -13.55 5.46
C ARG A 111 5.52 -12.93 6.27
N TYR A 112 4.60 -12.28 5.59
CA TYR A 112 3.38 -11.73 6.19
C TYR A 112 2.27 -11.49 5.15
N ILE A 113 1.06 -11.22 5.65
CA ILE A 113 -0.10 -10.86 4.84
C ILE A 113 -0.44 -9.37 5.02
N ALA A 114 -0.72 -8.69 3.92
CA ALA A 114 -1.27 -7.34 3.90
C ALA A 114 -2.73 -7.33 3.40
N SER A 115 -3.60 -6.63 4.13
CA SER A 115 -5.00 -6.39 3.76
C SER A 115 -5.15 -5.00 3.14
N GLN A 116 -5.78 -4.90 1.97
CA GLN A 116 -6.01 -3.63 1.27
C GLN A 116 -7.42 -3.56 0.65
N GLY A 117 -8.01 -2.36 0.67
CA GLY A 117 -9.21 -2.02 -0.11
C GLY A 117 -10.56 -2.23 0.59
N ARG A 118 -10.58 -2.76 1.83
CA ARG A 118 -11.83 -3.02 2.59
C ARG A 118 -12.67 -1.76 2.75
N GLU A 119 -12.03 -0.60 2.82
CA GLU A 119 -12.64 0.70 3.00
C GLU A 119 -13.42 1.19 1.77
N ILE A 120 -13.16 0.59 0.59
CA ILE A 120 -13.85 0.88 -0.66
C ILE A 120 -14.59 -0.34 -1.23
N GLY A 121 -14.91 -1.31 -0.36
CA GLY A 121 -15.72 -2.48 -0.72
C GLY A 121 -14.96 -3.55 -1.52
N ARG A 122 -13.63 -3.58 -1.46
CA ARG A 122 -12.78 -4.65 -2.01
C ARG A 122 -12.06 -5.36 -0.86
N ASP A 123 -11.70 -6.63 -0.99
CA ASP A 123 -11.00 -7.35 0.10
C ASP A 123 -9.74 -8.02 -0.43
N GLY A 124 -8.75 -7.20 -0.76
CA GLY A 124 -7.45 -7.69 -1.23
C GLY A 124 -6.64 -8.28 -0.09
N SER A 125 -6.11 -9.47 -0.32
CA SER A 125 -5.12 -10.14 0.53
C SER A 125 -3.85 -10.37 -0.28
N LEU A 126 -2.77 -9.71 0.12
CA LEU A 126 -1.46 -9.84 -0.52
C LEU A 126 -0.54 -10.69 0.37
N GLU A 127 0.05 -11.71 -0.24
CA GLU A 127 1.11 -12.51 0.36
C GLU A 127 2.46 -11.84 0.08
N ILE A 128 3.18 -11.51 1.14
CA ILE A 128 4.47 -10.83 1.05
C ILE A 128 5.56 -11.76 1.58
N ALA A 129 6.66 -11.88 0.84
CA ALA A 129 7.87 -12.51 1.31
C ALA A 129 9.09 -11.63 1.02
N VAL A 130 10.01 -11.55 1.97
CA VAL A 130 11.35 -11.00 1.78
C VAL A 130 12.34 -12.13 2.01
N ASP A 131 13.13 -12.48 1.00
CA ASP A 131 14.08 -13.58 1.11
C ASP A 131 15.39 -13.17 1.79
N ALA A 132 16.33 -14.12 1.87
CA ALA A 132 17.61 -13.93 2.54
C ALA A 132 18.53 -12.92 1.83
N ASP A 133 18.33 -12.72 0.53
CA ASP A 133 19.07 -11.75 -0.28
C ASP A 133 18.42 -10.34 -0.21
N GLY A 134 17.27 -10.24 0.46
CA GLY A 134 16.51 -9.01 0.63
C GLY A 134 15.57 -8.71 -0.54
N GLU A 135 15.33 -9.67 -1.43
CA GLU A 135 14.42 -9.51 -2.56
C GLU A 135 12.97 -9.63 -2.08
N VAL A 136 12.12 -8.73 -2.58
CA VAL A 136 10.71 -8.62 -2.20
C VAL A 136 9.83 -9.33 -3.21
N TRP A 137 9.09 -10.32 -2.74
CA TRP A 137 8.12 -11.10 -3.50
C TRP A 137 6.71 -10.73 -3.06
N ILE A 138 5.85 -10.45 -4.05
CA ILE A 138 4.43 -10.13 -3.85
C ILE A 138 3.60 -11.18 -4.58
N GLY A 139 2.65 -11.78 -3.87
CA GLY A 139 1.72 -12.77 -4.39
C GLY A 139 0.30 -12.54 -3.89
N GLY A 140 -0.62 -13.31 -4.44
CA GLY A 140 -2.02 -13.33 -4.04
C GLY A 140 -2.83 -14.27 -4.92
N ALA A 141 -3.90 -14.83 -4.36
CA ALA A 141 -4.83 -15.65 -5.12
C ALA A 141 -5.59 -14.78 -6.15
N THR A 142 -5.82 -15.32 -7.33
CA THR A 142 -6.64 -14.69 -8.37
C THR A 142 -7.86 -15.55 -8.68
N GLN A 143 -8.95 -14.89 -9.07
CA GLN A 143 -10.17 -15.55 -9.51
C GLN A 143 -10.50 -15.06 -10.92
N LEU A 144 -10.63 -16.00 -11.86
CA LEU A 144 -11.12 -15.68 -13.20
C LEU A 144 -12.58 -15.24 -13.10
N VAL A 145 -12.87 -14.02 -13.53
CA VAL A 145 -14.24 -13.43 -13.52
C VAL A 145 -14.88 -13.49 -14.90
N ILE A 146 -14.08 -13.22 -15.95
CA ILE A 146 -14.54 -13.21 -17.33
C ILE A 146 -13.55 -14.07 -18.13
N ASP A 147 -14.10 -15.03 -18.87
CA ASP A 147 -13.39 -15.81 -19.88
C ASP A 147 -14.09 -15.60 -21.22
N GLY A 148 -13.34 -15.33 -22.28
CA GLY A 148 -13.91 -15.01 -23.58
C GLY A 148 -12.90 -14.53 -24.61
N SER A 149 -13.42 -14.11 -25.78
CA SER A 149 -12.63 -13.64 -26.92
C SER A 149 -13.00 -12.21 -27.31
N LEU A 150 -12.02 -11.39 -27.66
CA LEU A 150 -12.22 -10.05 -28.24
C LEU A 150 -11.82 -10.05 -29.72
N ALA A 151 -12.72 -9.62 -30.59
CA ALA A 151 -12.40 -9.29 -31.98
C ALA A 151 -12.21 -7.78 -32.11
N TRP A 152 -11.10 -7.36 -32.72
CA TRP A 152 -10.83 -5.95 -33.00
C TRP A 152 -10.46 -5.77 -34.48
N SER A 153 -11.05 -4.75 -35.13
CA SER A 153 -10.78 -4.40 -36.52
C SER A 153 -9.87 -3.18 -36.61
N ASN A 154 -8.77 -3.27 -37.36
CA ASN A 154 -7.86 -2.15 -37.65
C ASN A 154 -8.43 -1.23 -38.76
N ALA A 155 -9.66 -0.73 -38.59
CA ALA A 155 -10.23 0.27 -39.49
C ALA A 155 -9.79 1.68 -39.06
#